data_AF-A0AAD8YAH3-F1
#
_entry.id   AF-A0AAD8YAH3-F1
#
_cell.length_a   1.000
_cell.length_b   1.000
_cell.length_c   1.000
_cell.angle_alpha   90.00
_cell.angle_beta   90.00
_cell.angle_gamma   90.00
#
_symmetry.space_group_name_H-M   'P 1'
#
loop_
_entity.id
_entity.type
_entity.pdbx_description
1 polymer ?
#
loop_
_entity_poly.entity_id
_entity_poly.type
_entity_poly.pdbx_seq_one_letter_code
_entity_poly.pdbx_strand_id
1 'polypeptide(L)'
;MMGGLLQSSVFLAASCGLATSFAPHRSRRAYKPLPVSTQAPEQQQQQQQAEETATNVNFEEWIADAPEEITKWKPCPIADGGSIPSYVQGTLIRNGGGIWTAPNNNDEFSHIFDGFAKIHSYKIHNSQVECQSRFLQGAWYKAFLEKDKQSFPTGIGTGPVLDSTNKEPKLGMVRTLQALINSATIFDNTPVNIWDYQPHMKESDSSNKIKTIAALTDAPPRTTIDFNTMDTISSSTINPLASGAKGYELMETAHPMYSQAKMAAVGGEGVDTYNVAVELGLQGPSVTVVRETSQGERSIVASIPSIDGTPYIHSYGMSANYAMIVLQPLRLDPSPDRLLELGFLRAMTHVDQTRIIVVELTSGDVVLDKSIDEKVYFYHSISQAEIVNDQEGDGGVTVSLRLCAYKEPDQITGEHQFMRLEQAKKGREWRNKLHRGGKFCDINCNLLDQSVEVDWKDEIEQGYELPVTRYSRSFGSECISEKHPRYVYAFGAFALGSKDYDNWGLFKFDLEENKVSSYYQQDSVYLSEPIFVPNPDGETEDDGVLLSQAYFGKESETKLLVFDARNMEVMATVPTGMRAPLDFHGAWIPN
;
A
#
# COMPACT_ATOMS: atom_id res chain seq x y z
N MET A 1 -12.88 49.80 -12.82
CA MET A 1 -14.30 49.53 -13.15
C MET A 1 -14.29 48.28 -14.02
N MET A 2 -14.44 47.07 -13.46
CA MET A 2 -15.73 46.36 -13.24
C MET A 2 -16.63 46.46 -14.47
N GLY A 3 -17.18 45.40 -15.08
CA GLY A 3 -17.42 43.99 -14.74
C GLY A 3 -18.46 43.54 -15.78
N GLY A 4 -18.37 42.36 -16.40
CA GLY A 4 -18.89 41.12 -15.83
C GLY A 4 -20.37 40.92 -16.22
N LEU A 5 -20.64 40.03 -17.17
CA LEU A 5 -21.99 39.52 -17.44
C LEU A 5 -21.92 38.02 -17.77
N LEU A 6 -22.44 37.26 -16.81
CA LEU A 6 -23.01 35.92 -16.90
C LEU A 6 -23.76 35.68 -18.22
N GLN A 7 -23.61 34.48 -18.79
CA GLN A 7 -24.78 33.66 -19.14
C GLN A 7 -24.42 32.18 -19.33
N SER A 8 -25.08 31.39 -18.48
CA SER A 8 -25.37 29.97 -18.53
C SER A 8 -25.85 29.46 -19.90
N SER A 9 -25.48 28.23 -20.27
CA SER A 9 -26.20 27.43 -21.25
C SER A 9 -26.05 25.94 -20.97
N VAL A 10 -27.19 25.35 -20.62
CA VAL A 10 -27.54 23.93 -20.51
C VAL A 10 -27.69 23.34 -21.91
N PHE A 11 -27.17 22.14 -22.17
CA PHE A 11 -27.63 21.25 -23.26
C PHE A 11 -27.57 19.80 -22.74
N LEU A 12 -28.68 19.23 -22.26
CA LEU A 12 -29.81 18.56 -22.93
C LEU A 12 -29.49 17.18 -23.52
N ALA A 13 -30.11 16.19 -22.87
CA ALA A 13 -30.32 14.82 -23.32
C ALA A 13 -31.16 14.76 -24.61
N ALA A 14 -30.93 13.72 -25.41
CA ALA A 14 -31.86 13.25 -26.44
C ALA A 14 -32.12 11.75 -26.24
N SER A 15 -33.36 11.44 -25.89
CA SER A 15 -33.94 10.10 -25.80
C SER A 15 -34.81 9.80 -27.03
N CYS A 16 -34.67 8.60 -27.59
CA CYS A 16 -35.67 7.86 -28.36
C CYS A 16 -35.31 6.38 -28.12
N GLY A 17 -36.10 5.50 -27.51
CA GLY A 17 -37.54 5.42 -27.41
C GLY A 17 -38.02 4.32 -28.35
N LEU A 18 -38.11 3.07 -27.87
CA LEU A 18 -39.06 2.07 -28.34
C LEU A 18 -39.22 0.98 -27.27
N ALA A 19 -40.43 0.95 -26.70
CA ALA A 19 -40.89 -0.02 -25.73
C ALA A 19 -41.44 -1.26 -26.43
N THR A 20 -41.20 -2.44 -25.86
CA THR A 20 -42.13 -3.57 -25.95
C THR A 20 -42.26 -4.21 -24.57
N SER A 21 -43.51 -4.34 -24.14
CA SER A 21 -43.98 -4.85 -22.85
C SER A 21 -43.76 -6.36 -22.71
N PHE A 22 -43.43 -6.85 -21.52
CA PHE A 22 -44.00 -8.10 -20.98
C PHE A 22 -44.03 -8.07 -19.44
N ALA A 23 -45.14 -8.57 -18.89
CA ALA A 23 -45.58 -8.48 -17.50
C ALA A 23 -44.72 -9.28 -16.48
N PRO A 24 -44.74 -8.93 -15.18
CA PRO A 24 -44.04 -9.69 -14.15
C PRO A 24 -44.92 -10.83 -13.61
N HIS A 25 -44.60 -12.08 -13.97
CA HIS A 25 -45.13 -13.23 -13.26
C HIS A 25 -44.36 -13.45 -11.95
N ARG A 26 -44.92 -12.93 -10.85
CA ARG A 26 -44.59 -13.38 -9.49
C ARG A 26 -45.08 -14.82 -9.31
N SER A 27 -44.17 -15.77 -9.08
CA SER A 27 -44.49 -16.98 -8.30
C SER A 27 -43.69 -16.92 -6.99
N ARG A 28 -44.40 -16.65 -5.89
CA ARG A 28 -43.88 -16.82 -4.54
C ARG A 28 -43.91 -18.32 -4.24
N ARG A 29 -42.77 -19.00 -4.31
CA ARG A 29 -42.59 -20.29 -3.64
C ARG A 29 -42.41 -20.01 -2.15
N ALA A 30 -43.36 -20.47 -1.34
CA ALA A 30 -43.25 -20.43 0.12
C ALA A 30 -42.06 -21.30 0.54
N TYR A 31 -41.04 -20.68 1.12
CA TYR A 31 -39.95 -21.37 1.79
C TYR A 31 -40.52 -22.04 3.04
N LYS A 32 -40.50 -23.39 3.09
CA LYS A 32 -40.68 -24.11 4.35
C LYS A 32 -39.36 -23.99 5.12
N PRO A 33 -39.35 -23.45 6.35
CA PRO A 33 -38.13 -23.48 7.15
C PRO A 33 -37.74 -24.94 7.39
N LEU A 34 -36.47 -25.26 7.11
CA LEU A 34 -35.87 -26.51 7.54
C LEU A 34 -35.93 -26.56 9.08
N PRO A 35 -36.21 -27.72 9.68
CA PRO A 35 -36.22 -27.83 11.13
C PRO A 35 -34.84 -27.43 11.66
N VAL A 36 -34.82 -26.45 12.56
CA VAL A 36 -33.64 -26.10 13.35
C VAL A 36 -33.28 -27.35 14.15
N SER A 37 -32.24 -28.05 13.71
CA SER A 37 -31.55 -29.04 14.53
C SER A 37 -30.95 -28.26 15.70
N THR A 38 -31.59 -28.34 16.86
CA THR A 38 -30.94 -28.00 18.12
C THR A 38 -29.69 -28.86 18.23
N GLN A 39 -28.51 -28.27 18.02
CA GLN A 39 -27.24 -28.94 18.26
C GLN A 39 -27.26 -29.51 19.69
N ALA A 40 -26.88 -30.77 19.83
CA ALA A 40 -26.83 -31.43 21.12
C ALA A 40 -25.88 -30.64 22.06
N PRO A 41 -26.13 -30.61 23.38
CA PRO A 41 -25.33 -29.84 24.35
C PRO A 41 -23.82 -30.10 24.28
N GLU A 42 -23.42 -31.28 23.80
CA GLU A 42 -22.02 -31.67 23.59
C GLU A 42 -21.31 -30.91 22.46
N GLN A 43 -22.03 -30.49 21.39
CA GLN A 43 -21.43 -29.69 20.31
C GLN A 43 -21.24 -28.22 20.73
N GLN A 44 -22.13 -27.68 21.57
CA GLN A 44 -21.96 -26.34 22.16
C GLN A 44 -20.83 -26.30 23.20
N GLN A 45 -20.65 -27.38 23.97
CA GLN A 45 -19.50 -27.51 24.89
C GLN A 45 -18.17 -27.71 24.16
N GLN A 46 -18.14 -28.41 23.01
CA GLN A 46 -16.94 -28.52 22.17
C GLN A 46 -16.61 -27.20 21.45
N GLN A 47 -17.61 -26.40 21.06
CA GLN A 47 -17.40 -25.05 20.51
C GLN A 47 -16.91 -24.06 21.59
N GLN A 48 -17.48 -24.09 22.80
CA GLN A 48 -16.99 -23.28 23.93
C GLN A 48 -15.57 -23.71 24.36
N GLN A 49 -15.26 -25.01 24.35
CA GLN A 49 -13.90 -25.49 24.60
C GLN A 49 -12.91 -25.12 23.49
N ALA A 50 -13.34 -25.06 22.23
CA ALA A 50 -12.51 -24.58 21.12
C ALA A 50 -12.26 -23.06 21.22
N GLU A 51 -13.26 -22.27 21.64
CA GLU A 51 -13.12 -20.84 21.94
C GLU A 51 -12.22 -20.58 23.17
N GLU A 52 -12.21 -21.48 24.17
CA GLU A 52 -11.29 -21.41 25.33
C GLU A 52 -9.83 -21.79 25.00
N THR A 53 -9.56 -22.43 23.85
CA THR A 53 -8.18 -22.79 23.41
C THR A 53 -7.51 -21.77 22.48
N ALA A 54 -8.21 -20.70 22.14
CA ALA A 54 -7.74 -19.62 21.29
C ALA A 54 -6.71 -18.71 22.00
N THR A 55 -5.42 -18.82 21.67
CA THR A 55 -4.37 -18.01 22.33
C THR A 55 -4.27 -16.56 21.83
N ASN A 56 -4.70 -16.28 20.59
CA ASN A 56 -4.69 -14.95 19.97
C ASN A 56 -5.88 -14.09 20.44
N VAL A 57 -5.61 -12.90 20.99
CA VAL A 57 -6.62 -11.97 21.52
C VAL A 57 -6.47 -10.57 20.94
N ASN A 58 -7.54 -9.77 21.01
CA ASN A 58 -7.55 -8.35 20.68
C ASN A 58 -7.11 -7.99 19.25
N PHE A 59 -7.24 -8.90 18.27
CA PHE A 59 -7.01 -8.58 16.84
C PHE A 59 -7.81 -7.34 16.39
N GLU A 60 -9.05 -7.19 16.84
CA GLU A 60 -9.92 -6.08 16.42
C GLU A 60 -9.45 -4.72 16.94
N GLU A 61 -8.74 -4.67 18.08
CA GLU A 61 -8.10 -3.45 18.55
C GLU A 61 -6.95 -3.02 17.64
N TRP A 62 -6.30 -3.96 16.94
CA TRP A 62 -5.23 -3.63 15.98
C TRP A 62 -5.76 -2.85 14.78
N ILE A 63 -7.01 -3.09 14.37
CA ILE A 63 -7.63 -2.47 13.19
C ILE A 63 -8.74 -1.46 13.56
N ALA A 64 -8.68 -0.91 14.78
CA ALA A 64 -9.65 0.05 15.30
C ALA A 64 -9.04 1.44 15.51
N ASP A 65 -9.90 2.46 15.55
CA ASP A 65 -9.54 3.86 15.78
C ASP A 65 -8.57 4.03 16.95
N ALA A 66 -7.45 4.70 16.73
CA ALA A 66 -6.46 5.06 17.73
C ALA A 66 -6.27 6.59 17.74
N PRO A 67 -7.14 7.35 18.41
CA PRO A 67 -7.16 8.81 18.32
C PRO A 67 -6.05 9.52 19.12
N GLU A 68 -5.32 8.81 19.98
CA GLU A 68 -4.28 9.40 20.84
C GLU A 68 -3.02 9.76 20.05
N GLU A 69 -2.44 10.93 20.31
CA GLU A 69 -1.19 11.40 19.72
C GLU A 69 -0.10 11.59 20.77
N ILE A 70 1.16 11.42 20.36
CA ILE A 70 2.33 11.83 21.11
C ILE A 70 2.97 12.96 20.30
N THR A 71 2.66 14.21 20.62
CA THR A 71 3.03 15.37 19.77
C THR A 71 4.45 15.87 19.99
N LYS A 72 5.14 15.42 21.04
CA LYS A 72 6.56 15.68 21.31
C LYS A 72 7.30 14.36 21.43
N TRP A 73 8.56 14.32 21.00
CA TRP A 73 9.43 13.17 21.21
C TRP A 73 9.39 12.75 22.68
N LYS A 74 8.96 11.51 22.90
CA LYS A 74 8.86 10.87 24.21
C LYS A 74 9.95 9.81 24.29
N PRO A 75 10.79 9.77 25.34
CA PRO A 75 11.71 8.66 25.55
C PRO A 75 10.96 7.33 25.75
N CYS A 76 11.37 6.31 25.00
CA CYS A 76 10.77 4.98 25.00
C CYS A 76 11.91 3.98 25.31
N PRO A 77 12.08 3.57 26.59
CA PRO A 77 13.26 2.80 27.02
C PRO A 77 13.27 1.40 26.41
N ILE A 78 14.47 0.90 26.08
CA ILE A 78 14.66 -0.48 25.66
C ILE A 78 14.40 -1.40 26.88
N ALA A 79 13.65 -2.48 26.68
CA ALA A 79 13.38 -3.47 27.72
C ALA A 79 14.66 -4.17 28.20
N ASP A 80 14.65 -4.66 29.45
CA ASP A 80 15.80 -5.29 30.09
C ASP A 80 16.40 -6.42 29.23
N GLY A 81 17.73 -6.39 29.07
CA GLY A 81 18.48 -7.37 28.27
C GLY A 81 18.49 -7.11 26.76
N GLY A 82 17.72 -6.13 26.26
CA GLY A 82 17.73 -5.74 24.87
C GLY A 82 18.90 -4.82 24.50
N SER A 83 19.34 -4.88 23.25
CA SER A 83 20.38 -3.98 22.71
C SER A 83 20.15 -3.66 21.24
N ILE A 84 20.31 -2.40 20.87
CA ILE A 84 20.28 -1.94 19.47
C ILE A 84 21.72 -1.69 19.01
N PRO A 85 22.16 -2.26 17.87
CA PRO A 85 23.51 -2.04 17.35
C PRO A 85 23.84 -0.56 17.14
N SER A 86 25.08 -0.17 17.39
CA SER A 86 25.50 1.23 17.35
C SER A 86 25.39 1.88 15.96
N TYR A 87 25.37 1.09 14.88
CA TYR A 87 25.20 1.61 13.51
C TYR A 87 23.74 1.98 13.18
N VAL A 88 22.76 1.55 13.98
CA VAL A 88 21.34 1.88 13.79
C VAL A 88 21.10 3.29 14.33
N GLN A 89 21.36 4.28 13.48
CA GLN A 89 21.26 5.72 13.80
C GLN A 89 20.38 6.39 12.73
N GLY A 90 19.18 6.82 13.11
CA GLY A 90 18.20 7.30 12.14
C GLY A 90 16.81 7.42 12.74
N THR A 91 15.83 7.70 11.88
CA THR A 91 14.43 7.74 12.25
C THR A 91 13.63 6.78 11.37
N LEU A 92 12.92 5.83 12.00
CA LEU A 92 11.88 5.04 11.35
C LEU A 92 10.57 5.82 11.39
N ILE A 93 9.91 5.97 10.26
CA ILE A 93 8.60 6.63 10.17
C ILE A 93 7.65 5.69 9.45
N ARG A 94 6.56 5.35 10.12
CA ARG A 94 5.48 4.49 9.65
C ARG A 94 4.24 5.31 9.36
N ASN A 95 3.45 4.92 8.38
CA ASN A 95 2.23 5.61 7.98
C ASN A 95 1.07 4.63 7.79
N GLY A 96 -0.12 5.05 8.20
CA GLY A 96 -1.35 4.26 8.16
C GLY A 96 -2.57 5.12 8.46
N GLY A 97 -3.75 4.52 8.49
CA GLY A 97 -4.95 5.17 9.01
C GLY A 97 -4.93 5.20 10.55
N GLY A 98 -5.63 6.15 11.16
CA GLY A 98 -5.77 6.24 12.63
C GLY A 98 -7.20 6.38 13.15
N ILE A 99 -8.15 6.77 12.30
CA ILE A 99 -9.57 6.96 12.66
C ILE A 99 -10.43 6.54 11.47
N TRP A 100 -11.39 5.64 11.71
CA TRP A 100 -12.34 5.12 10.72
C TRP A 100 -13.81 5.28 11.13
N THR A 101 -14.11 5.71 12.35
CA THR A 101 -15.49 5.93 12.80
C THR A 101 -15.80 7.40 13.14
N ALA A 102 -17.03 7.84 12.84
CA ALA A 102 -17.56 9.14 13.26
C ALA A 102 -18.89 8.94 14.02
N PRO A 103 -18.93 9.18 15.34
CA PRO A 103 -20.02 8.69 16.21
C PRO A 103 -21.41 9.27 15.96
N ASN A 104 -21.56 10.57 15.68
CA ASN A 104 -22.88 11.23 15.69
C ASN A 104 -23.66 11.07 14.38
N ASN A 105 -22.98 10.91 13.25
CA ASN A 105 -23.65 10.68 11.96
C ASN A 105 -23.76 9.19 11.64
N ASN A 106 -23.33 8.29 12.54
CA ASN A 106 -23.19 6.87 12.23
C ASN A 106 -22.38 6.65 10.94
N ASP A 107 -21.28 7.40 10.70
CA ASP A 107 -20.42 7.13 9.54
C ASP A 107 -19.30 6.16 9.96
N GLU A 108 -19.01 5.18 9.12
CA GLU A 108 -17.83 4.31 9.25
C GLU A 108 -17.19 4.11 7.87
N PHE A 109 -15.87 4.27 7.79
CA PHE A 109 -15.11 3.82 6.62
C PHE A 109 -15.06 2.30 6.59
N SER A 110 -15.46 1.71 5.48
CA SER A 110 -15.41 0.25 5.29
C SER A 110 -14.02 -0.28 4.97
N HIS A 111 -13.11 0.55 4.47
CA HIS A 111 -11.79 0.10 4.04
C HIS A 111 -10.67 0.68 4.90
N ILE A 112 -9.64 -0.13 5.14
CA ILE A 112 -8.54 0.23 6.02
C ILE A 112 -7.71 1.43 5.48
N PHE A 113 -7.58 1.55 4.15
CA PHE A 113 -6.91 2.67 3.48
C PHE A 113 -7.63 4.02 3.61
N ASP A 114 -8.89 4.06 4.05
CA ASP A 114 -9.65 5.32 4.08
C ASP A 114 -9.50 6.08 5.41
N GLY A 115 -8.85 5.47 6.41
CA GLY A 115 -8.64 6.10 7.70
C GLY A 115 -7.77 7.35 7.60
N PHE A 116 -8.01 8.33 8.46
CA PHE A 116 -7.20 9.56 8.47
C PHE A 116 -5.73 9.24 8.75
N ALA A 117 -4.86 9.74 7.88
CA ALA A 117 -3.44 9.45 7.89
C ALA A 117 -2.79 9.83 9.22
N LYS A 118 -2.08 8.88 9.79
CA LYS A 118 -1.41 8.98 11.08
C LYS A 118 -0.05 8.32 10.99
N ILE A 119 0.97 9.10 11.32
CA ILE A 119 2.34 8.64 11.35
C ILE A 119 2.76 8.20 12.75
N HIS A 120 3.59 7.17 12.80
CA HIS A 120 4.25 6.66 14.00
C HIS A 120 5.75 6.64 13.77
N SER A 121 6.48 7.40 14.58
CA SER A 121 7.90 7.67 14.34
C SER A 121 8.75 7.23 15.52
N TYR A 122 9.92 6.66 15.22
CA TYR A 122 10.90 6.17 16.18
C TYR A 122 12.27 6.74 15.83
N LYS A 123 12.74 7.70 16.62
CA LYS A 123 14.08 8.26 16.50
C LYS A 123 15.04 7.41 17.32
N ILE A 124 16.04 6.85 16.67
CA ILE A 124 17.06 6.00 17.30
C ILE A 124 18.39 6.71 17.21
N HIS A 125 18.96 7.06 18.37
CA HIS A 125 20.29 7.66 18.45
C HIS A 125 21.04 7.17 19.70
N ASN A 126 22.33 6.83 19.57
CA ASN A 126 23.15 6.37 20.70
C ASN A 126 22.48 5.29 21.58
N SER A 127 21.81 4.31 20.96
CA SER A 127 21.04 3.25 21.64
C SER A 127 19.92 3.78 22.56
N GLN A 128 19.45 5.01 22.33
CA GLN A 128 18.25 5.59 22.91
C GLN A 128 17.18 5.64 21.83
N VAL A 129 15.93 5.45 22.25
CA VAL A 129 14.77 5.52 21.36
C VAL A 129 13.80 6.55 21.90
N GLU A 130 13.37 7.43 21.02
CA GLU A 130 12.25 8.34 21.27
C GLU A 130 11.14 8.03 20.28
N CYS A 131 9.90 8.09 20.74
CA CYS A 131 8.74 7.83 19.91
C CYS A 131 7.79 9.04 19.85
N GLN A 132 7.15 9.22 18.69
CA GLN A 132 6.20 10.29 18.40
C GLN A 132 5.07 9.72 17.53
N SER A 133 3.88 10.31 17.60
CA SER A 133 2.77 9.90 16.75
C SER A 133 1.82 11.05 16.47
N ARG A 134 1.50 11.27 15.19
CA ARG A 134 0.83 12.48 14.71
C ARG A 134 -0.15 12.20 13.57
N PHE A 135 -1.32 12.85 13.61
CA PHE A 135 -2.20 12.94 12.45
C PHE A 135 -1.68 13.96 11.45
N LEU A 136 -1.78 13.63 10.16
CA LEU A 136 -1.45 14.55 9.09
C LEU A 136 -2.54 15.62 8.97
N GLN A 137 -2.15 16.89 9.07
CA GLN A 137 -3.05 18.03 9.20
C GLN A 137 -3.50 18.59 7.84
N GLY A 138 -4.02 17.70 6.99
CA GLY A 138 -4.61 18.04 5.69
C GLY A 138 -5.94 18.77 5.79
N ALA A 139 -6.39 19.35 4.67
CA ALA A 139 -7.69 20.01 4.54
C ALA A 139 -8.85 19.06 4.86
N TRP A 140 -8.74 17.80 4.44
CA TRP A 140 -9.79 16.81 4.69
C TRP A 140 -9.91 16.47 6.17
N TYR A 141 -8.78 16.25 6.86
CA TYR A 141 -8.76 15.99 8.30
C TYR A 141 -9.23 17.22 9.11
N LYS A 142 -8.78 18.42 8.73
CA LYS A 142 -9.25 19.67 9.36
C LYS A 142 -10.76 19.87 9.22
N ALA A 143 -11.33 19.57 8.05
CA ALA A 143 -12.78 19.63 7.86
C ALA A 143 -13.56 18.62 8.73
N PHE A 144 -12.95 17.47 9.08
CA PHE A 144 -13.49 16.55 10.07
C PHE A 144 -13.42 17.13 11.50
N LEU A 145 -12.30 17.76 11.86
CA LEU A 145 -12.14 18.42 13.17
C LEU A 145 -13.09 19.61 13.35
N GLU A 146 -13.29 20.44 12.32
CA GLU A 146 -14.21 21.59 12.32
C GLU A 146 -15.68 21.20 12.56
N LYS A 147 -16.03 19.95 12.24
CA LYS A 147 -17.33 19.36 12.55
C LYS A 147 -17.33 18.62 13.88
N ASP A 148 -16.46 18.99 14.81
CA ASP A 148 -16.29 18.35 16.12
C ASP A 148 -16.14 16.82 16.05
N LYS A 149 -15.49 16.30 15.00
CA LYS A 149 -15.31 14.86 14.74
C LYS A 149 -16.63 14.09 14.56
N GLN A 150 -17.69 14.77 14.13
CA GLN A 150 -19.04 14.19 14.08
C GLN A 150 -19.41 13.55 12.73
N SER A 151 -18.76 13.94 11.63
CA SER A 151 -19.02 13.38 10.29
C SER A 151 -17.81 13.53 9.38
N PHE A 152 -17.51 12.49 8.61
CA PHE A 152 -16.48 12.54 7.58
C PHE A 152 -16.91 13.47 6.45
N PRO A 153 -15.99 14.27 5.90
CA PRO A 153 -16.29 14.98 4.66
C PRO A 153 -16.50 13.95 3.56
N THR A 154 -17.63 14.05 2.85
CA THR A 154 -18.02 13.12 1.79
C THR A 154 -16.92 13.04 0.74
N GLY A 155 -16.48 11.85 0.37
CA GLY A 155 -15.49 11.63 -0.69
C GLY A 155 -15.68 10.25 -1.32
N ILE A 156 -14.97 10.00 -2.41
CA ILE A 156 -14.82 8.66 -2.97
C ILE A 156 -13.57 8.06 -2.31
N GLY A 157 -13.78 7.00 -1.53
CA GLY A 157 -12.71 6.26 -0.89
C GLY A 157 -12.40 4.97 -1.63
N THR A 158 -11.42 4.25 -1.09
CA THR A 158 -11.10 2.88 -1.47
C THR A 158 -12.31 1.97 -1.27
N GLY A 159 -13.02 2.14 -0.15
CA GLY A 159 -14.32 1.55 0.14
C GLY A 159 -15.44 2.60 0.26
N PRO A 160 -16.70 2.16 0.34
CA PRO A 160 -17.82 3.05 0.62
C PRO A 160 -17.80 3.52 2.07
N VAL A 161 -18.32 4.72 2.31
CA VAL A 161 -18.72 5.15 3.67
C VAL A 161 -20.06 4.49 4.00
N LEU A 162 -20.08 3.74 5.09
CA LEU A 162 -21.25 3.00 5.56
C LEU A 162 -22.00 3.78 6.64
N ASP A 163 -23.30 3.51 6.76
CA ASP A 163 -24.03 3.80 7.99
C ASP A 163 -23.70 2.73 9.05
N SER A 164 -23.16 3.16 10.19
CA SER A 164 -22.68 2.24 11.23
C SER A 164 -23.80 1.42 11.87
N THR A 165 -25.07 1.82 11.73
CA THR A 165 -26.24 1.13 12.32
C THR A 165 -26.74 -0.05 11.49
N ASN A 166 -26.81 0.11 10.17
CA ASN A 166 -27.32 -0.92 9.26
C ASN A 166 -26.24 -1.52 8.34
N LYS A 167 -25.02 -0.96 8.36
CA LYS A 167 -23.86 -1.35 7.52
C LYS A 167 -24.08 -1.21 6.02
N GLU A 168 -25.03 -0.38 5.61
CA GLU A 168 -25.32 -0.10 4.20
C GLU A 168 -24.55 1.14 3.70
N PRO A 169 -24.13 1.17 2.42
CA PRO A 169 -23.53 2.35 1.81
C PRO A 169 -24.47 3.56 1.86
N LYS A 170 -23.92 4.73 2.20
CA LYS A 170 -24.68 5.98 2.15
C LYS A 170 -24.70 6.52 0.72
N LEU A 171 -25.88 6.47 0.09
CA LEU A 171 -26.10 6.85 -1.30
C LEU A 171 -27.02 8.06 -1.46
N GLY A 172 -27.01 8.67 -2.66
CA GLY A 172 -27.96 9.70 -3.08
C GLY A 172 -27.32 10.76 -3.97
N MET A 173 -28.08 11.27 -4.94
CA MET A 173 -27.56 12.18 -5.98
C MET A 173 -26.81 13.40 -5.46
N VAL A 174 -27.31 14.04 -4.39
CA VAL A 174 -26.63 15.19 -3.74
C VAL A 174 -25.30 14.76 -3.13
N ARG A 175 -25.25 13.57 -2.53
CA ARG A 175 -24.05 13.01 -1.94
C ARG A 175 -23.04 12.61 -3.03
N THR A 176 -23.48 11.99 -4.12
CA THR A 176 -22.65 11.68 -5.29
C THR A 176 -21.97 12.94 -5.83
N LEU A 177 -22.74 14.01 -6.05
CA LEU A 177 -22.20 15.28 -6.53
C LEU A 177 -21.18 15.87 -5.53
N GLN A 178 -21.50 15.86 -4.23
CA GLN A 178 -20.59 16.36 -3.20
C GLN A 178 -19.31 15.53 -3.10
N ALA A 179 -19.40 14.20 -3.24
CA ALA A 179 -18.26 13.30 -3.23
C ALA A 179 -17.29 13.60 -4.37
N LEU A 180 -17.81 13.80 -5.59
CA LEU A 180 -17.01 14.17 -6.76
C LEU A 180 -16.30 15.51 -6.55
N ILE A 181 -17.03 16.53 -6.08
CA ILE A 181 -16.47 17.86 -5.81
C ILE A 181 -15.36 17.75 -4.76
N ASN A 182 -15.64 17.12 -3.61
CA ASN A 182 -14.68 17.04 -2.52
C ASN A 182 -13.44 16.23 -2.90
N SER A 183 -13.62 15.13 -3.63
CA SER A 183 -12.49 14.31 -4.11
C SER A 183 -11.56 15.10 -5.04
N ALA A 184 -12.08 16.08 -5.78
CA ALA A 184 -11.28 16.93 -6.65
C ALA A 184 -10.71 18.20 -5.96
N THR A 185 -11.24 18.60 -4.79
CA THR A 185 -10.98 19.95 -4.23
C THR A 185 -10.40 19.97 -2.83
N ILE A 186 -10.69 18.98 -2.00
CA ILE A 186 -10.25 18.95 -0.59
C ILE A 186 -9.65 17.62 -0.15
N PHE A 187 -9.80 16.55 -0.95
CA PHE A 187 -9.21 15.25 -0.66
C PHE A 187 -7.69 15.35 -0.68
N ASP A 188 -7.08 15.14 0.49
CA ASP A 188 -5.63 15.18 0.66
C ASP A 188 -5.11 14.17 1.69
N ASN A 189 -5.86 13.09 1.91
CA ASN A 189 -5.48 12.06 2.88
C ASN A 189 -4.38 11.16 2.28
N THR A 190 -3.25 11.06 2.97
CA THR A 190 -2.04 10.35 2.51
C THR A 190 -1.59 9.25 3.48
N PRO A 191 -2.39 8.18 3.69
CA PRO A 191 -2.13 7.21 4.76
C PRO A 191 -1.17 6.07 4.37
N VAL A 192 -0.66 6.02 3.13
CA VAL A 192 -0.07 4.78 2.59
C VAL A 192 1.42 4.67 2.86
N ASN A 193 2.22 5.65 2.44
CA ASN A 193 3.69 5.54 2.49
C ASN A 193 4.36 6.85 2.93
N ILE A 194 5.66 6.77 3.21
CA ILE A 194 6.58 7.88 3.47
C ILE A 194 7.73 7.80 2.46
N TRP A 195 8.08 8.94 1.87
CA TRP A 195 9.18 9.05 0.93
C TRP A 195 10.06 10.27 1.20
N ASP A 196 11.36 10.11 1.01
CA ASP A 196 12.34 11.20 1.09
C ASP A 196 12.75 11.59 -0.34
N TYR A 197 12.24 12.70 -0.87
CA TYR A 197 12.65 13.21 -2.19
C TYR A 197 14.05 13.87 -2.15
N GLN A 198 14.64 14.03 -0.97
CA GLN A 198 15.89 14.74 -0.73
C GLN A 198 16.86 13.91 0.14
N PRO A 199 17.14 12.64 -0.23
CA PRO A 199 17.91 11.72 0.61
C PRO A 199 19.36 12.15 0.82
N HIS A 200 19.90 13.06 0.01
CA HIS A 200 21.23 13.65 0.20
C HIS A 200 21.28 14.73 1.29
N MET A 201 20.13 15.35 1.61
CA MET A 201 20.06 16.35 2.68
C MET A 201 20.09 15.64 4.04
N LYS A 202 21.10 15.99 4.83
CA LYS A 202 21.24 15.53 6.22
C LYS A 202 20.39 16.38 7.15
N GLU A 203 20.11 15.87 8.36
CA GLU A 203 19.35 16.60 9.39
C GLU A 203 20.00 17.96 9.72
N SER A 204 21.33 18.03 9.71
CA SER A 204 22.12 19.23 9.98
C SER A 204 22.83 19.76 8.73
N ASP A 205 22.08 20.14 7.70
CA ASP A 205 22.69 20.91 6.60
C ASP A 205 22.92 22.37 7.04
N SER A 206 24.10 22.88 6.72
CA SER A 206 24.59 24.24 7.01
C SER A 206 23.77 25.37 6.37
N SER A 207 22.77 25.03 5.56
CA SER A 207 21.97 25.93 4.72
C SER A 207 20.73 26.53 5.41
N ASN A 208 20.50 26.29 6.71
CA ASN A 208 19.27 26.67 7.44
C ASN A 208 17.97 26.12 6.82
N LYS A 209 18.05 25.16 5.89
CA LYS A 209 16.88 24.50 5.31
C LYS A 209 16.42 23.37 6.22
N ILE A 210 15.11 23.26 6.39
CA ILE A 210 14.47 22.16 7.12
C ILE A 210 14.43 20.95 6.19
N LYS A 211 14.88 19.78 6.67
CA LYS A 211 14.69 18.52 5.95
C LYS A 211 13.20 18.17 5.94
N THR A 212 12.67 17.89 4.77
CA THR A 212 11.26 17.53 4.59
C THR A 212 11.11 16.14 4.00
N ILE A 213 10.05 15.46 4.38
CA ILE A 213 9.63 14.17 3.82
C ILE A 213 8.20 14.28 3.31
N ALA A 214 7.76 13.34 2.48
CA ALA A 214 6.42 13.30 1.94
C ALA A 214 5.66 12.07 2.43
N ALA A 215 4.40 12.25 2.81
CA ALA A 215 3.43 11.16 2.93
C ALA A 215 2.62 11.04 1.63
N LEU A 216 2.35 9.79 1.24
CA LEU A 216 1.80 9.43 -0.08
C LEU A 216 0.54 8.55 0.03
N THR A 217 -0.22 8.51 -1.07
CA THR A 217 -1.36 7.60 -1.31
C THR A 217 -1.40 7.24 -2.80
N ASP A 218 -2.27 6.31 -3.21
CA ASP A 218 -2.50 5.95 -4.63
C ASP A 218 -3.38 6.98 -5.35
N ALA A 219 -3.07 8.26 -5.16
CA ALA A 219 -3.79 9.38 -5.71
C ALA A 219 -2.85 10.59 -5.76
N PRO A 220 -3.19 11.64 -6.53
CA PRO A 220 -2.36 12.84 -6.66
C PRO A 220 -2.00 13.61 -5.37
N PRO A 221 -2.70 13.48 -4.22
CA PRO A 221 -2.29 14.19 -3.02
C PRO A 221 -0.92 13.84 -2.49
N ARG A 222 -0.25 14.87 -1.95
CA ARG A 222 1.03 14.75 -1.27
C ARG A 222 1.04 15.63 -0.02
N THR A 223 1.47 15.08 1.11
CA THR A 223 1.61 15.84 2.36
C THR A 223 3.07 16.00 2.71
N THR A 224 3.54 17.24 2.83
CA THR A 224 4.93 17.56 3.23
C THR A 224 5.02 17.67 4.74
N ILE A 225 6.01 16.99 5.33
CA ILE A 225 6.19 16.84 6.77
C ILE A 225 7.60 17.35 7.14
N ASP A 226 7.69 18.08 8.25
CA ASP A 226 8.95 18.46 8.89
C ASP A 226 9.60 17.22 9.51
N PHE A 227 10.81 16.86 9.07
CA PHE A 227 11.50 15.65 9.53
C PHE A 227 11.91 15.70 11.01
N ASN A 228 12.04 16.87 11.60
CA ASN A 228 12.50 17.00 12.99
C ASN A 228 11.33 16.97 13.98
N THR A 229 10.19 17.56 13.60
CA THR A 229 9.04 17.72 14.50
C THR A 229 7.86 16.80 14.15
N MET A 230 7.91 16.15 12.99
CA MET A 230 6.81 15.40 12.38
C MET A 230 5.55 16.27 12.11
N ASP A 231 5.67 17.60 12.18
CA ASP A 231 4.56 18.51 11.86
C ASP A 231 4.25 18.48 10.36
N THR A 232 2.98 18.51 10.01
CA THR A 232 2.56 18.79 8.64
C THR A 232 2.90 20.25 8.28
N ILE A 233 3.77 20.43 7.28
CA ILE A 233 4.10 21.75 6.72
C ILE A 233 3.02 22.18 5.73
N SER A 234 2.67 21.28 4.82
CA SER A 234 1.69 21.53 3.76
C SER A 234 1.07 20.22 3.28
N SER A 235 -0.05 20.34 2.59
CA SER A 235 -0.72 19.22 1.91
C SER A 235 -1.31 19.74 0.61
N SER A 236 -1.22 18.95 -0.45
CA SER A 236 -1.81 19.26 -1.75
C SER A 236 -2.81 18.20 -2.15
N THR A 237 -3.82 18.59 -2.95
CA THR A 237 -4.80 17.66 -3.54
C THR A 237 -4.34 17.11 -4.88
N ILE A 238 -3.34 17.76 -5.49
CA ILE A 238 -2.73 17.40 -6.77
C ILE A 238 -1.22 17.54 -6.68
N ASN A 239 -0.50 16.78 -7.51
CA ASN A 239 0.92 16.97 -7.72
C ASN A 239 1.19 18.15 -8.68
N PRO A 240 2.41 18.73 -8.65
CA PRO A 240 2.86 19.67 -9.68
C PRO A 240 2.77 19.03 -11.07
N LEU A 241 2.29 19.76 -12.09
CA LEU A 241 2.15 19.19 -13.43
C LEU A 241 3.52 18.76 -13.99
N ALA A 242 3.63 17.51 -14.42
CA ALA A 242 4.83 17.05 -15.10
C ALA A 242 4.96 17.68 -16.49
N SER A 243 6.18 18.08 -16.86
CA SER A 243 6.48 18.51 -18.23
C SER A 243 6.15 17.37 -19.21
N GLY A 244 5.30 17.66 -20.19
CA GLY A 244 4.81 16.67 -21.17
C GLY A 244 3.51 15.96 -20.79
N ALA A 245 2.92 16.25 -19.63
CA ALA A 245 1.61 15.72 -19.22
C ALA A 245 0.52 16.09 -20.24
N LYS A 246 -0.34 15.12 -20.56
CA LYS A 246 -1.37 15.26 -21.63
C LYS A 246 -2.79 15.40 -21.08
N GLY A 247 -2.94 15.41 -19.77
CA GLY A 247 -4.25 15.36 -19.14
C GLY A 247 -4.22 15.61 -17.64
N TYR A 248 -5.27 15.15 -16.98
CA TYR A 248 -5.41 15.19 -15.53
C TYR A 248 -4.81 13.92 -14.93
N GLU A 249 -3.86 14.05 -14.02
CA GLU A 249 -3.34 12.93 -13.23
C GLU A 249 -4.43 12.44 -12.29
N LEU A 250 -4.98 11.25 -12.57
CA LEU A 250 -6.06 10.65 -11.77
C LEU A 250 -5.49 9.87 -10.57
N MET A 251 -4.35 9.22 -10.77
CA MET A 251 -3.68 8.34 -9.82
C MET A 251 -2.18 8.45 -10.04
N GLU A 252 -1.43 8.34 -8.96
CA GLU A 252 0.02 8.12 -8.95
C GLU A 252 0.30 7.13 -7.81
N THR A 253 1.24 6.21 -7.98
CA THR A 253 1.47 5.19 -6.94
C THR A 253 2.07 5.80 -5.68
N ALA A 254 1.73 5.23 -4.51
CA ALA A 254 2.45 5.50 -3.27
C ALA A 254 3.82 4.81 -3.18
N HIS A 255 4.31 4.22 -4.27
CA HIS A 255 5.53 3.40 -4.35
C HIS A 255 6.57 3.95 -5.33
N PRO A 256 7.02 5.20 -5.14
CA PRO A 256 8.14 5.73 -5.90
C PRO A 256 9.42 4.92 -5.65
N MET A 257 10.36 5.01 -6.58
CA MET A 257 11.68 4.37 -6.47
C MET A 257 12.78 5.36 -6.85
N TYR A 258 13.90 5.36 -6.13
CA TYR A 258 15.08 6.12 -6.53
C TYR A 258 15.67 5.55 -7.81
N SER A 259 16.25 6.42 -8.64
CA SER A 259 17.01 6.02 -9.81
C SER A 259 18.09 5.00 -9.43
N GLN A 260 18.10 3.89 -10.17
CA GLN A 260 19.07 2.82 -10.02
C GLN A 260 20.20 2.90 -11.06
N ALA A 261 20.18 3.93 -11.91
CA ALA A 261 21.25 4.16 -12.88
C ALA A 261 22.60 4.29 -12.16
N LYS A 262 23.66 3.76 -12.76
CA LYS A 262 25.02 3.93 -12.22
C LYS A 262 25.26 5.43 -12.00
N MET A 263 25.56 5.83 -10.77
CA MET A 263 25.76 7.22 -10.32
C MET A 263 26.76 8.03 -11.18
N ALA A 264 27.57 7.37 -12.01
CA ALA A 264 28.52 8.00 -12.94
C ALA A 264 27.97 8.27 -14.36
N ALA A 265 26.85 7.68 -14.77
CA ALA A 265 26.35 7.71 -16.15
C ALA A 265 25.40 8.89 -16.43
N VAL A 266 24.69 9.38 -15.41
CA VAL A 266 23.85 10.57 -15.50
C VAL A 266 24.67 11.72 -14.91
N GLY A 267 25.08 12.68 -15.73
CA GLY A 267 25.87 13.85 -15.30
C GLY A 267 25.11 14.84 -14.40
N GLY A 268 24.28 14.34 -13.50
CA GLY A 268 23.53 15.07 -12.48
C GLY A 268 23.64 14.34 -11.15
N GLU A 269 23.43 15.07 -10.05
CA GLU A 269 23.32 14.51 -8.71
C GLU A 269 22.26 13.40 -8.74
N GLY A 270 22.67 12.12 -8.69
CA GLY A 270 21.84 10.94 -8.91
C GLY A 270 20.76 10.70 -7.85
N VAL A 271 19.76 11.58 -7.78
CA VAL A 271 18.73 11.63 -6.73
C VAL A 271 17.33 11.62 -7.32
N ASP A 272 17.19 11.33 -8.61
CA ASP A 272 15.88 11.31 -9.24
C ASP A 272 15.02 10.20 -8.65
N THR A 273 13.76 10.52 -8.44
CA THR A 273 12.71 9.56 -8.10
C THR A 273 11.87 9.28 -9.34
N TYR A 274 11.58 8.02 -9.59
CA TYR A 274 10.62 7.60 -10.60
C TYR A 274 9.32 7.17 -9.94
N ASN A 275 8.22 7.37 -10.64
CA ASN A 275 6.89 6.89 -10.25
C ASN A 275 6.05 6.56 -11.48
N VAL A 276 4.94 5.86 -11.28
CA VAL A 276 3.96 5.56 -12.32
C VAL A 276 2.64 6.25 -11.99
N ALA A 277 2.09 6.94 -12.97
CA ALA A 277 0.81 7.63 -12.86
C ALA A 277 -0.17 7.17 -13.94
N VAL A 278 -1.45 7.43 -13.73
CA VAL A 278 -2.51 7.26 -14.71
C VAL A 278 -3.13 8.62 -15.00
N GLU A 279 -2.95 9.09 -16.23
CA GLU A 279 -3.49 10.35 -16.72
C GLU A 279 -4.78 10.13 -17.53
N LEU A 280 -5.75 11.01 -17.37
CA LEU A 280 -6.93 11.12 -18.22
C LEU A 280 -6.74 12.27 -19.21
N GLY A 281 -6.42 11.93 -20.46
CA GLY A 281 -6.28 12.87 -21.56
C GLY A 281 -7.46 12.86 -22.53
N LEU A 282 -7.44 13.77 -23.52
CA LEU A 282 -8.46 13.84 -24.58
C LEU A 282 -8.56 12.55 -25.43
N GLN A 283 -7.49 11.76 -25.47
CA GLN A 283 -7.40 10.52 -26.24
C GLN A 283 -7.76 9.28 -25.41
N GLY A 284 -8.16 9.47 -24.14
CA GLY A 284 -8.42 8.39 -23.18
C GLY A 284 -7.36 8.31 -22.08
N PRO A 285 -7.45 7.27 -21.23
CA PRO A 285 -6.49 7.04 -20.17
C PRO A 285 -5.12 6.61 -20.72
N SER A 286 -4.06 7.09 -20.09
CA SER A 286 -2.69 6.64 -20.34
C SER A 286 -1.95 6.40 -19.05
N VAL A 287 -1.08 5.39 -19.05
CA VAL A 287 -0.13 5.14 -17.97
C VAL A 287 1.16 5.88 -18.30
N THR A 288 1.65 6.67 -17.36
CA THR A 288 2.86 7.47 -17.55
C THR A 288 3.94 7.09 -16.56
N VAL A 289 5.18 7.02 -17.04
CA VAL A 289 6.37 6.96 -16.18
C VAL A 289 6.81 8.38 -15.93
N VAL A 290 6.82 8.79 -14.67
CA VAL A 290 7.16 10.14 -14.22
C VAL A 290 8.53 10.11 -13.56
N ARG A 291 9.40 11.03 -13.94
CA ARG A 291 10.67 11.32 -13.26
C ARG A 291 10.52 12.63 -12.49
N GLU A 292 10.97 12.65 -11.24
CA GLU A 292 11.01 13.81 -10.37
C GLU A 292 12.42 14.01 -9.81
N THR A 293 13.01 15.18 -10.04
CA THR A 293 14.32 15.52 -9.48
C THR A 293 14.21 15.88 -8.00
N SER A 294 15.32 15.89 -7.26
CA SER A 294 15.31 16.31 -5.85
C SER A 294 14.96 17.78 -5.62
N GLN A 295 14.97 18.60 -6.67
CA GLN A 295 14.49 19.97 -6.66
C GLN A 295 12.97 20.07 -6.92
N GLY A 296 12.30 18.96 -7.20
CA GLY A 296 10.86 18.87 -7.46
C GLY A 296 10.46 19.10 -8.92
N GLU A 297 11.41 19.03 -9.86
CA GLU A 297 11.09 19.13 -11.29
C GLU A 297 10.54 17.80 -11.80
N ARG A 298 9.28 17.78 -12.24
CA ARG A 298 8.60 16.59 -12.78
C ARG A 298 8.59 16.58 -14.31
N SER A 299 8.88 15.43 -14.91
CA SER A 299 8.83 15.22 -16.37
C SER A 299 8.33 13.83 -16.71
N ILE A 300 7.55 13.71 -17.80
CA ILE A 300 7.13 12.43 -18.35
C ILE A 300 8.28 11.79 -19.13
N VAL A 301 8.63 10.56 -18.76
CA VAL A 301 9.63 9.70 -19.45
C VAL A 301 8.95 8.94 -20.58
N ALA A 302 7.81 8.31 -20.30
CA ALA A 302 7.02 7.58 -21.27
C ALA A 302 5.52 7.75 -20.98
N SER A 303 4.69 7.64 -22.02
CA SER A 303 3.23 7.73 -21.95
C SER A 303 2.62 6.64 -22.82
N ILE A 304 1.99 5.66 -22.17
CA ILE A 304 1.48 4.45 -22.79
C ILE A 304 -0.05 4.48 -22.75
N PRO A 305 -0.74 4.50 -23.91
CA PRO A 305 -2.20 4.46 -23.95
C PRO A 305 -2.77 3.18 -23.32
N SER A 306 -3.83 3.35 -22.52
CA SER A 306 -4.65 2.25 -22.04
C SER A 306 -5.94 2.18 -22.86
N ILE A 307 -6.02 1.19 -23.74
CA ILE A 307 -7.06 1.12 -24.79
C ILE A 307 -8.36 0.47 -24.33
N ASP A 308 -8.34 -0.23 -23.20
CA ASP A 308 -9.44 -1.04 -22.65
C ASP A 308 -10.00 -0.49 -21.33
N GLY A 309 -9.67 0.76 -21.00
CA GLY A 309 -10.19 1.48 -19.83
C GLY A 309 -9.09 2.04 -18.93
N THR A 310 -9.47 2.58 -17.79
CA THR A 310 -8.54 3.16 -16.81
C THR A 310 -7.99 2.07 -15.89
N PRO A 311 -6.69 1.77 -15.90
CA PRO A 311 -6.12 0.70 -15.07
C PRO A 311 -5.90 1.17 -13.62
N TYR A 312 -5.78 0.20 -12.71
CA TYR A 312 -5.27 0.40 -11.36
C TYR A 312 -3.84 -0.14 -11.25
N ILE A 313 -2.94 0.65 -10.66
CA ILE A 313 -1.52 0.36 -10.53
C ILE A 313 -1.12 0.77 -9.11
N HIS A 314 -0.83 -0.21 -8.26
CA HIS A 314 -0.35 0.05 -6.89
C HIS A 314 1.17 0.20 -6.85
N SER A 315 1.90 -0.57 -7.66
CA SER A 315 3.36 -0.50 -7.76
C SER A 315 3.82 -0.99 -9.14
N TYR A 316 5.13 -0.90 -9.39
CA TYR A 316 5.75 -1.22 -10.67
C TYR A 316 7.19 -1.72 -10.46
N GLY A 317 7.78 -2.30 -11.50
CA GLY A 317 9.18 -2.73 -11.49
C GLY A 317 10.11 -1.65 -12.02
N MET A 318 11.31 -1.54 -11.45
CA MET A 318 12.37 -0.70 -12.00
C MET A 318 13.74 -1.26 -11.69
N SER A 319 14.60 -1.25 -12.70
CA SER A 319 16.02 -1.59 -12.66
C SER A 319 16.86 -0.39 -13.12
N ALA A 320 18.15 -0.58 -13.39
CA ALA A 320 19.03 0.51 -13.81
C ALA A 320 18.62 1.16 -15.14
N ASN A 321 18.13 0.35 -16.09
CA ASN A 321 17.85 0.80 -17.45
C ASN A 321 16.36 0.75 -17.81
N TYR A 322 15.55 -0.04 -17.10
CA TYR A 322 14.17 -0.31 -17.50
C TYR A 322 13.16 -0.09 -16.37
N ALA A 323 11.94 0.31 -16.72
CA ALA A 323 10.76 0.17 -15.87
C ALA A 323 9.80 -0.85 -16.49
N MET A 324 9.29 -1.78 -15.68
CA MET A 324 8.25 -2.71 -16.07
C MET A 324 6.92 -2.33 -15.42
N ILE A 325 5.91 -2.10 -16.25
CA ILE A 325 4.54 -1.84 -15.83
C ILE A 325 3.68 -3.04 -16.17
N VAL A 326 2.95 -3.54 -15.18
CA VAL A 326 2.01 -4.65 -15.32
C VAL A 326 0.60 -4.10 -15.17
N LEU A 327 -0.13 -3.99 -16.27
CA LEU A 327 -1.55 -3.68 -16.23
C LEU A 327 -2.30 -4.97 -15.91
N GLN A 328 -2.51 -5.17 -14.62
CA GLN A 328 -3.35 -6.26 -14.11
C GLN A 328 -4.77 -6.19 -14.73
N PRO A 329 -5.50 -7.31 -14.82
CA PRO A 329 -6.79 -7.37 -15.52
C PRO A 329 -7.96 -6.75 -14.74
N LEU A 330 -7.80 -5.49 -14.28
CA LEU A 330 -8.78 -4.66 -13.59
C LEU A 330 -8.86 -3.27 -14.22
N ARG A 331 -10.08 -2.77 -14.45
CA ARG A 331 -10.35 -1.42 -14.98
C ARG A 331 -11.37 -0.70 -14.11
N LEU A 332 -11.22 0.61 -13.96
CA LEU A 332 -12.16 1.43 -13.21
C LEU A 332 -13.54 1.43 -13.89
N ASP A 333 -14.60 1.17 -13.13
CA ASP A 333 -15.96 1.43 -13.61
C ASP A 333 -16.22 2.94 -13.58
N PRO A 334 -16.59 3.55 -14.72
CA PRO A 334 -16.79 5.00 -14.80
C PRO A 334 -18.07 5.48 -14.10
N SER A 335 -18.93 4.60 -13.58
CA SER A 335 -20.18 4.94 -12.92
C SER A 335 -19.95 5.54 -11.52
N PRO A 336 -20.27 6.83 -11.30
CA PRO A 336 -20.09 7.45 -9.98
C PRO A 336 -20.92 6.77 -8.88
N ASP A 337 -22.13 6.32 -9.21
CA ASP A 337 -22.99 5.66 -8.22
C ASP A 337 -22.39 4.32 -7.79
N ARG A 338 -21.78 3.56 -8.71
CA ARG A 338 -21.08 2.32 -8.37
C ARG A 338 -19.83 2.58 -7.52
N LEU A 339 -19.09 3.65 -7.81
CA LEU A 339 -17.94 4.07 -7.00
C LEU A 339 -18.34 4.46 -5.57
N LEU A 340 -19.49 5.11 -5.39
CA LEU A 340 -20.00 5.41 -4.05
C LEU A 340 -20.58 4.18 -3.32
N GLU A 341 -21.20 3.25 -4.05
CA GLU A 341 -21.81 2.04 -3.50
C GLU A 341 -20.75 1.02 -3.07
N LEU A 342 -19.74 0.80 -3.91
CA LEU A 342 -18.75 -0.26 -3.73
C LEU A 342 -17.38 0.24 -3.30
N GLY A 343 -17.09 1.53 -3.44
CA GLY A 343 -15.74 2.08 -3.31
C GLY A 343 -14.90 1.86 -4.58
N PHE A 344 -13.74 2.52 -4.64
CA PHE A 344 -12.87 2.50 -5.82
C PHE A 344 -12.44 1.09 -6.25
N LEU A 345 -11.94 0.25 -5.31
CA LEU A 345 -11.41 -1.07 -5.66
C LEU A 345 -12.50 -2.06 -6.05
N ARG A 346 -13.57 -2.19 -5.26
CA ARG A 346 -14.66 -3.16 -5.54
C ARG A 346 -15.54 -2.74 -6.72
N ALA A 347 -15.51 -1.47 -7.12
CA ALA A 347 -16.19 -1.03 -8.34
C ALA A 347 -15.47 -1.47 -9.61
N MET A 348 -14.20 -1.90 -9.55
CA MET A 348 -13.45 -2.27 -10.75
C MET A 348 -14.10 -3.43 -11.52
N THR A 349 -13.97 -3.38 -12.84
CA THR A 349 -14.40 -4.39 -13.78
C THR A 349 -13.20 -5.22 -14.25
N HIS A 350 -13.45 -6.47 -14.63
CA HIS A 350 -12.42 -7.38 -15.09
C HIS A 350 -12.28 -7.33 -16.61
N VAL A 351 -11.05 -7.46 -17.09
CA VAL A 351 -10.71 -7.72 -18.49
C VAL A 351 -10.00 -9.07 -18.60
N ASP A 352 -9.84 -9.59 -19.82
CA ASP A 352 -9.42 -10.98 -20.01
C ASP A 352 -7.91 -11.21 -19.82
N GLN A 353 -7.07 -10.22 -20.12
CA GLN A 353 -5.63 -10.37 -20.22
C GLN A 353 -4.86 -9.45 -19.27
N THR A 354 -3.71 -9.93 -18.80
CA THR A 354 -2.67 -9.10 -18.18
C THR A 354 -1.82 -8.49 -19.30
N ARG A 355 -1.55 -7.19 -19.26
CA ARG A 355 -0.66 -6.52 -20.23
C ARG A 355 0.63 -6.08 -19.56
N ILE A 356 1.76 -6.46 -20.13
CA ILE A 356 3.11 -6.22 -19.60
C ILE A 356 3.84 -5.30 -20.56
N ILE A 357 4.37 -4.22 -20.02
CA ILE A 357 5.02 -3.14 -20.76
C ILE A 357 6.40 -2.92 -20.14
N VAL A 358 7.45 -2.90 -20.96
CA VAL A 358 8.81 -2.54 -20.54
C VAL A 358 9.22 -1.26 -21.26
N VAL A 359 9.64 -0.27 -20.47
CA VAL A 359 10.11 1.04 -20.94
C VAL A 359 11.60 1.15 -20.67
N GLU A 360 12.38 1.53 -21.67
CA GLU A 360 13.78 1.93 -21.47
C GLU A 360 13.82 3.37 -20.92
N LEU A 361 14.36 3.55 -19.71
CA LEU A 361 14.29 4.79 -18.95
C LEU A 361 15.04 5.96 -19.59
N THR A 362 16.10 5.67 -20.36
CA THR A 362 16.95 6.69 -20.96
C THR A 362 16.32 7.32 -22.20
N SER A 363 15.74 6.49 -23.07
CA SER A 363 15.09 6.94 -24.32
C SER A 363 13.61 7.28 -24.12
N GLY A 364 12.95 6.63 -23.15
CA GLY A 364 11.49 6.64 -23.01
C GLY A 364 10.78 5.66 -23.95
N ASP A 365 11.53 4.86 -24.71
CA ASP A 365 10.95 3.93 -25.69
C ASP A 365 10.32 2.72 -25.00
N VAL A 366 9.17 2.29 -25.51
CA VAL A 366 8.54 1.03 -25.13
C VAL A 366 9.23 -0.10 -25.89
N VAL A 367 10.05 -0.87 -25.20
CA VAL A 367 10.88 -1.95 -25.77
C VAL A 367 10.20 -3.32 -25.74
N LEU A 368 9.11 -3.45 -24.96
CA LEU A 368 8.21 -4.60 -24.98
C LEU A 368 6.80 -4.16 -24.58
N ASP A 369 5.78 -4.68 -25.27
CA ASP A 369 4.37 -4.46 -24.98
C ASP A 369 3.58 -5.71 -25.40
N LYS A 370 3.18 -6.52 -24.42
CA LYS A 370 2.57 -7.84 -24.64
C LYS A 370 1.39 -8.08 -23.72
N SER A 371 0.31 -8.59 -24.28
CA SER A 371 -0.79 -9.16 -23.51
C SER A 371 -0.61 -10.67 -23.38
N ILE A 372 -0.87 -11.19 -22.19
CA ILE A 372 -0.82 -12.62 -21.86
C ILE A 372 -2.14 -13.07 -21.23
N ASP A 373 -2.46 -14.35 -21.40
CA ASP A 373 -3.68 -14.95 -20.85
C ASP A 373 -3.57 -15.26 -19.35
N GLU A 374 -2.35 -15.44 -18.84
CA GLU A 374 -2.10 -15.65 -17.42
C GLU A 374 -2.50 -14.40 -16.63
N LYS A 375 -3.33 -14.58 -15.60
CA LYS A 375 -3.85 -13.48 -14.77
C LYS A 375 -2.92 -13.23 -13.61
N VAL A 376 -2.42 -12.00 -13.51
CA VAL A 376 -1.56 -11.58 -12.41
C VAL A 376 -2.18 -10.34 -11.76
N TYR A 377 -2.51 -10.47 -10.48
CA TYR A 377 -2.98 -9.38 -9.64
C TYR A 377 -1.95 -9.15 -8.54
N PHE A 378 -1.65 -7.92 -8.18
CA PHE A 378 -0.67 -7.64 -7.13
C PHE A 378 -0.87 -6.25 -6.53
N TYR A 379 -0.42 -6.11 -5.29
CA TYR A 379 -0.12 -4.81 -4.73
C TYR A 379 1.36 -4.49 -4.94
N HIS A 380 2.26 -5.38 -4.51
CA HIS A 380 3.66 -5.04 -4.34
C HIS A 380 4.59 -5.75 -5.32
N SER A 381 5.34 -4.96 -6.08
CA SER A 381 6.62 -5.39 -6.63
C SER A 381 7.66 -5.54 -5.51
N ILE A 382 8.59 -6.47 -5.71
CA ILE A 382 9.65 -6.80 -4.75
C ILE A 382 10.99 -6.31 -5.26
N SER A 383 11.29 -6.63 -6.52
CA SER A 383 12.54 -6.23 -7.19
C SER A 383 12.42 -6.46 -8.70
N GLN A 384 13.26 -5.77 -9.47
CA GLN A 384 13.44 -6.02 -10.89
C GLN A 384 14.93 -6.30 -11.18
N ALA A 385 15.20 -7.25 -12.07
CA ALA A 385 16.53 -7.61 -12.54
C ALA A 385 16.62 -7.59 -14.08
N GLU A 386 17.82 -7.37 -14.58
CA GLU A 386 18.26 -7.36 -15.97
C GLU A 386 19.28 -8.50 -16.14
N ILE A 387 18.77 -9.68 -16.48
CA ILE A 387 19.56 -10.91 -16.59
C ILE A 387 20.13 -10.97 -18.01
N VAL A 388 21.47 -10.92 -18.13
CA VAL A 388 22.15 -11.05 -19.42
C VAL A 388 22.24 -12.53 -19.81
N ASN A 389 21.73 -12.87 -20.98
CA ASN A 389 21.72 -14.23 -21.49
C ASN A 389 23.01 -14.51 -22.27
N ASP A 390 24.03 -15.03 -21.60
CA ASP A 390 25.33 -15.35 -22.23
C ASP A 390 25.31 -16.67 -23.04
N GLN A 391 24.20 -17.43 -23.01
CA GLN A 391 24.19 -18.81 -23.54
C GLN A 391 24.19 -18.90 -25.08
N GLU A 392 23.80 -17.85 -25.81
CA GLU A 392 23.74 -17.88 -27.29
C GLU A 392 24.71 -16.91 -28.00
N GLY A 393 25.49 -16.11 -27.25
CA GLY A 393 26.44 -15.15 -27.83
C GLY A 393 25.79 -13.97 -28.58
N ASP A 394 24.48 -13.78 -28.41
CA ASP A 394 23.68 -12.71 -29.01
C ASP A 394 23.54 -11.46 -28.11
N GLY A 395 23.86 -11.58 -26.82
CA GLY A 395 23.78 -10.50 -25.84
C GLY A 395 22.34 -10.11 -25.46
N GLY A 396 21.38 -11.03 -25.54
CA GLY A 396 19.99 -10.77 -25.14
C GLY A 396 19.84 -10.45 -23.65
N VAL A 397 18.91 -9.55 -23.31
CA VAL A 397 18.58 -9.17 -21.93
C VAL A 397 17.18 -9.67 -21.59
N THR A 398 17.05 -10.39 -20.48
CA THR A 398 15.77 -10.70 -19.85
C THR A 398 15.53 -9.73 -18.70
N VAL A 399 14.48 -8.92 -18.80
CA VAL A 399 14.02 -8.08 -17.69
C VAL A 399 13.03 -8.90 -16.86
N SER A 400 13.37 -9.19 -15.61
CA SER A 400 12.57 -9.99 -14.68
C SER A 400 12.02 -9.14 -13.55
N LEU A 401 10.71 -9.20 -13.31
CA LEU A 401 10.03 -8.51 -12.21
C LEU A 401 9.47 -9.53 -11.22
N ARG A 402 9.97 -9.48 -9.98
CA ARG A 402 9.48 -10.30 -8.87
C ARG A 402 8.39 -9.58 -8.10
N LEU A 403 7.27 -10.26 -7.87
CA LEU A 403 6.06 -9.71 -7.27
C LEU A 403 5.62 -10.50 -6.03
N CYS A 404 4.87 -9.83 -5.15
CA CYS A 404 3.91 -10.46 -4.23
C CYS A 404 2.53 -10.45 -4.92
N ALA A 405 2.19 -11.56 -5.56
CA ALA A 405 1.07 -11.63 -6.50
C ALA A 405 0.00 -12.65 -6.09
N TYR A 406 -1.15 -12.53 -6.75
CA TYR A 406 -2.34 -13.33 -6.58
C TYR A 406 -2.82 -13.83 -7.94
N LYS A 407 -3.24 -15.09 -8.00
CA LYS A 407 -3.83 -15.71 -9.19
C LYS A 407 -5.27 -15.25 -9.42
N GLU A 408 -5.94 -14.81 -8.35
CA GLU A 408 -7.32 -14.37 -8.35
C GLU A 408 -7.44 -12.92 -7.86
N PRO A 409 -8.42 -12.14 -8.36
CA PRO A 409 -8.56 -10.73 -8.02
C PRO A 409 -9.11 -10.51 -6.61
N ASP A 410 -9.55 -11.56 -5.93
CA ASP A 410 -10.33 -11.48 -4.71
C ASP A 410 -9.64 -10.68 -3.59
N GLN A 411 -8.31 -10.70 -3.53
CA GLN A 411 -7.59 -9.90 -2.54
C GLN A 411 -7.73 -8.39 -2.78
N ILE A 412 -7.98 -7.98 -4.03
CA ILE A 412 -8.11 -6.57 -4.44
C ILE A 412 -9.58 -6.15 -4.47
N THR A 413 -10.44 -6.95 -5.08
CA THR A 413 -11.85 -6.57 -5.36
C THR A 413 -12.88 -7.46 -4.67
N GLY A 414 -12.45 -8.58 -4.09
CA GLY A 414 -13.33 -9.64 -3.62
C GLY A 414 -13.92 -9.41 -2.24
N GLU A 415 -14.78 -10.36 -1.84
CA GLU A 415 -15.52 -10.27 -0.58
C GLU A 415 -14.68 -10.63 0.65
N HIS A 416 -13.73 -11.57 0.52
CA HIS A 416 -12.89 -12.11 1.60
C HIS A 416 -11.44 -11.59 1.56
N GLN A 417 -11.27 -10.29 1.31
CA GLN A 417 -10.00 -9.59 1.50
C GLN A 417 -9.94 -8.97 2.90
N PHE A 418 -8.73 -8.87 3.47
CA PHE A 418 -8.59 -8.42 4.86
C PHE A 418 -8.81 -6.92 5.06
N MET A 419 -8.61 -6.12 4.01
CA MET A 419 -8.64 -4.65 4.07
C MET A 419 -10.07 -4.09 4.22
N ARG A 420 -11.09 -4.96 4.15
CA ARG A 420 -12.48 -4.66 4.45
C ARG A 420 -12.73 -4.71 5.95
N LEU A 421 -12.59 -3.56 6.60
CA LEU A 421 -12.75 -3.40 8.04
C LEU A 421 -14.12 -3.85 8.54
N GLU A 422 -15.19 -3.56 7.81
CA GLU A 422 -16.55 -3.94 8.18
C GLU A 422 -16.75 -5.46 8.20
N GLN A 423 -15.94 -6.19 7.44
CA GLN A 423 -15.96 -7.65 7.40
C GLN A 423 -14.95 -8.25 8.39
N ALA A 424 -13.72 -7.73 8.44
CA ALA A 424 -12.67 -8.20 9.34
C ALA A 424 -13.09 -8.10 10.82
N LYS A 425 -13.96 -7.14 11.16
CA LYS A 425 -14.56 -6.95 12.50
C LYS A 425 -15.74 -7.90 12.81
N LYS A 426 -16.12 -8.83 11.92
CA LYS A 426 -17.19 -9.83 12.20
C LYS A 426 -16.74 -10.97 13.12
N GLY A 427 -15.51 -10.95 13.60
CA GLY A 427 -14.92 -11.98 14.43
C GLY A 427 -14.13 -13.02 13.63
N ARG A 428 -13.50 -13.93 14.40
CA ARG A 428 -12.52 -14.89 13.88
C ARG A 428 -13.07 -15.86 12.83
N GLU A 429 -14.29 -16.36 13.01
CA GLU A 429 -14.89 -17.30 12.04
C GLU A 429 -14.96 -16.72 10.63
N TRP A 430 -15.20 -15.40 10.52
CA TRP A 430 -15.17 -14.71 9.24
C TRP A 430 -13.74 -14.55 8.74
N ARG A 431 -12.82 -14.07 9.61
CA ARG A 431 -11.41 -13.87 9.25
C ARG A 431 -10.72 -15.16 8.78
N ASN A 432 -11.08 -16.32 9.32
CA ASN A 432 -10.54 -17.62 8.90
C ASN A 432 -10.93 -18.02 7.46
N LYS A 433 -11.77 -17.23 6.77
CA LYS A 433 -12.12 -17.38 5.35
C LYS A 433 -11.32 -16.45 4.43
N LEU A 434 -10.48 -15.59 4.99
CA LEU A 434 -9.62 -14.68 4.24
C LEU A 434 -8.60 -15.46 3.41
N HIS A 435 -8.17 -14.85 2.31
CA HIS A 435 -7.09 -15.37 1.49
C HIS A 435 -5.77 -15.45 2.27
N ARG A 436 -4.94 -16.43 1.93
CA ARG A 436 -3.70 -16.76 2.68
C ARG A 436 -2.53 -15.80 2.44
N GLY A 437 -2.74 -14.67 1.77
CA GLY A 437 -1.69 -13.74 1.35
C GLY A 437 -1.15 -14.04 -0.05
N GLY A 438 -0.24 -13.19 -0.51
CA GLY A 438 0.35 -13.28 -1.85
C GLY A 438 1.38 -14.39 -1.98
N LYS A 439 1.78 -14.65 -3.22
CA LYS A 439 2.78 -15.62 -3.65
C LYS A 439 3.89 -14.94 -4.43
N PHE A 440 5.09 -15.49 -4.37
CA PHE A 440 6.17 -15.06 -5.25
C PHE A 440 5.83 -15.41 -6.70
N CYS A 441 5.91 -14.40 -7.56
CA CYS A 441 5.65 -14.52 -8.98
C CYS A 441 6.69 -13.69 -9.73
N ASP A 442 7.44 -14.32 -10.61
CA ASP A 442 8.44 -13.67 -11.46
C ASP A 442 7.87 -13.54 -12.88
N ILE A 443 7.76 -12.31 -13.38
CA ILE A 443 7.42 -12.03 -14.78
C ILE A 443 8.74 -11.79 -15.52
N ASN A 444 9.09 -12.72 -16.41
CA ASN A 444 10.32 -12.70 -17.19
C ASN A 444 10.03 -12.25 -18.62
N CYS A 445 10.66 -11.15 -19.04
CA CYS A 445 10.50 -10.57 -20.38
C CYS A 445 11.83 -10.63 -21.14
N ASN A 446 11.95 -11.52 -22.12
CA ASN A 446 13.12 -11.57 -22.99
C ASN A 446 12.97 -10.50 -24.09
N LEU A 447 13.84 -9.50 -24.08
CA LEU A 447 13.75 -8.35 -24.99
C LEU A 447 14.17 -8.69 -26.43
N LEU A 448 14.93 -9.78 -26.64
CA LEU A 448 15.41 -10.16 -27.97
C LEU A 448 14.32 -10.89 -28.77
N ASP A 449 13.74 -11.94 -28.20
CA ASP A 449 12.68 -12.73 -28.87
C ASP A 449 11.27 -12.22 -28.55
N GLN A 450 11.15 -11.24 -27.65
CA GLN A 450 9.89 -10.62 -27.23
C GLN A 450 8.93 -11.59 -26.53
N SER A 451 9.45 -12.65 -25.91
CA SER A 451 8.69 -13.60 -25.11
C SER A 451 8.46 -13.11 -23.68
N VAL A 452 7.37 -13.58 -23.09
CA VAL A 452 6.98 -13.31 -21.71
C VAL A 452 6.63 -14.63 -21.04
N GLU A 453 7.28 -14.90 -19.92
CA GLU A 453 7.03 -16.06 -19.06
C GLU A 453 6.62 -15.60 -17.66
N VAL A 454 5.68 -16.30 -17.05
CA VAL A 454 5.23 -16.05 -15.67
C VAL A 454 5.55 -17.29 -14.85
N ASP A 455 6.44 -17.15 -13.87
CA ASP A 455 6.90 -18.23 -13.00
C ASP A 455 6.36 -18.03 -11.57
N TRP A 456 5.57 -18.99 -11.09
CA TRP A 456 5.00 -18.98 -9.75
C TRP A 456 5.79 -19.92 -8.83
N LYS A 457 6.32 -19.40 -7.72
CA LYS A 457 7.04 -20.21 -6.71
C LYS A 457 6.05 -20.83 -5.72
N ASP A 458 5.18 -21.69 -6.22
CA ASP A 458 4.09 -22.33 -5.45
C ASP A 458 4.60 -23.24 -4.31
N GLU A 459 5.87 -23.67 -4.36
CA GLU A 459 6.52 -24.45 -3.30
C GLU A 459 6.66 -23.67 -1.98
N ILE A 460 6.60 -22.34 -2.01
CA ILE A 460 6.53 -21.50 -0.81
C ILE A 460 5.06 -21.38 -0.39
N GLU A 461 4.65 -22.25 0.54
CA GLU A 461 3.26 -22.31 1.00
C GLU A 461 2.84 -21.10 1.84
N GLN A 462 3.74 -20.55 2.66
CA GLN A 462 3.44 -19.37 3.49
C GLN A 462 3.14 -18.18 2.59
N GLY A 463 1.90 -17.69 2.61
CA GLY A 463 1.57 -16.43 1.96
C GLY A 463 1.99 -15.25 2.82
N TYR A 464 2.18 -14.12 2.17
CA TYR A 464 2.79 -12.95 2.81
C TYR A 464 2.27 -11.67 2.15
N GLU A 465 2.56 -10.53 2.78
CA GLU A 465 2.39 -9.20 2.20
C GLU A 465 3.43 -8.23 2.75
N LEU A 466 3.53 -7.06 2.12
CA LEU A 466 4.49 -6.00 2.43
C LEU A 466 5.94 -6.51 2.38
N PRO A 467 6.38 -7.03 1.21
CA PRO A 467 7.72 -7.56 1.03
C PRO A 467 8.78 -6.47 1.07
N VAL A 468 9.85 -6.75 1.80
CA VAL A 468 11.02 -5.87 1.95
C VAL A 468 12.29 -6.68 1.72
N THR A 469 13.24 -6.04 1.04
CA THR A 469 14.61 -6.53 0.85
C THR A 469 15.57 -5.50 1.43
N ARG A 470 16.86 -5.85 1.50
CA ARG A 470 17.94 -4.91 1.80
C ARG A 470 17.92 -3.64 0.93
N TYR A 471 17.39 -3.72 -0.30
CA TYR A 471 17.41 -2.64 -1.28
C TYR A 471 16.14 -1.80 -1.28
N SER A 472 15.08 -2.27 -0.62
CA SER A 472 13.79 -1.59 -0.60
C SER A 472 13.92 -0.20 0.01
N ARG A 473 13.53 0.83 -0.77
CA ARG A 473 13.53 2.25 -0.37
C ARG A 473 14.90 2.77 0.10
N SER A 474 15.98 2.07 -0.25
CA SER A 474 17.34 2.47 0.08
C SER A 474 17.88 3.41 -0.99
N PHE A 475 18.37 4.57 -0.56
CA PHE A 475 19.10 5.48 -1.43
C PHE A 475 20.59 5.11 -1.47
N GLY A 476 21.16 5.04 -2.68
CA GLY A 476 22.60 4.83 -2.85
C GLY A 476 23.11 3.42 -2.51
N SER A 477 22.22 2.45 -2.29
CA SER A 477 22.61 1.04 -2.23
C SER A 477 23.14 0.59 -3.60
N GLU A 478 24.17 -0.27 -3.59
CA GLU A 478 24.62 -0.93 -4.83
C GLU A 478 23.43 -1.69 -5.42
N CYS A 479 22.91 -1.17 -6.53
CA CYS A 479 21.83 -1.81 -7.26
C CYS A 479 22.33 -3.17 -7.75
N ILE A 480 21.70 -4.25 -7.29
CA ILE A 480 21.83 -5.53 -7.98
C ILE A 480 20.91 -5.44 -9.21
N SER A 481 21.41 -4.85 -10.29
CA SER A 481 20.66 -4.82 -11.54
C SER A 481 20.59 -6.19 -12.19
N GLU A 482 21.52 -7.10 -11.93
CA GLU A 482 21.69 -8.33 -12.73
C GLU A 482 21.04 -9.58 -12.14
N LYS A 483 20.49 -9.52 -10.92
CA LYS A 483 19.76 -10.63 -10.28
C LYS A 483 18.82 -10.14 -9.20
N HIS A 484 17.80 -10.93 -8.87
CA HIS A 484 16.95 -10.64 -7.72
C HIS A 484 17.70 -10.83 -6.39
N PRO A 485 17.34 -10.08 -5.34
CA PRO A 485 17.76 -10.36 -3.97
C PRO A 485 17.41 -11.79 -3.55
N ARG A 486 18.31 -12.45 -2.82
CA ARG A 486 18.09 -13.78 -2.29
C ARG A 486 17.09 -13.78 -1.14
N TYR A 487 17.17 -12.78 -0.26
CA TYR A 487 16.37 -12.72 0.95
C TYR A 487 15.25 -11.67 0.85
N VAL A 488 14.04 -12.12 1.18
CA VAL A 488 12.86 -11.26 1.29
C VAL A 488 12.27 -11.41 2.68
N TYR A 489 11.90 -10.29 3.30
CA TYR A 489 11.28 -10.21 4.60
C TYR A 489 9.86 -9.69 4.45
N ALA A 490 8.89 -10.35 5.06
CA ALA A 490 7.49 -9.96 4.96
C ALA A 490 6.69 -10.49 6.14
N PHE A 491 5.57 -9.86 6.47
CA PHE A 491 4.63 -10.46 7.42
C PHE A 491 3.62 -11.36 6.70
N GLY A 492 2.94 -12.20 7.44
CA GLY A 492 1.83 -12.99 6.92
C GLY A 492 0.91 -13.51 8.02
N ALA A 493 -0.38 -13.60 7.68
CA ALA A 493 -1.39 -14.32 8.47
C ALA A 493 -1.25 -15.84 8.26
N PHE A 494 -2.09 -16.61 8.97
CA PHE A 494 -2.09 -18.08 8.91
C PHE A 494 -0.70 -18.69 9.08
N ALA A 495 0.10 -18.10 9.96
CA ALA A 495 1.52 -18.39 10.11
C ALA A 495 1.77 -19.91 10.22
N LEU A 496 2.71 -20.38 9.40
CA LEU A 496 3.22 -21.76 9.39
C LEU A 496 2.13 -22.82 9.22
N GLY A 497 1.17 -22.55 8.33
CA GLY A 497 0.09 -23.48 8.00
C GLY A 497 -1.07 -23.46 9.01
N SER A 498 -1.12 -22.47 9.90
CA SER A 498 -2.27 -22.25 10.78
C SER A 498 -3.58 -22.15 9.99
N LYS A 499 -4.68 -22.57 10.64
CA LYS A 499 -6.05 -22.35 10.15
C LYS A 499 -6.65 -21.05 10.68
N ASP A 500 -6.03 -20.48 11.71
CA ASP A 500 -6.44 -19.22 12.29
C ASP A 500 -5.75 -18.06 11.60
N TYR A 501 -6.55 -17.15 11.05
CA TYR A 501 -6.09 -15.92 10.42
C TYR A 501 -5.32 -15.05 11.40
N ASP A 502 -5.80 -14.99 12.65
CA ASP A 502 -5.23 -14.18 13.73
C ASP A 502 -3.84 -14.69 14.17
N ASN A 503 -3.33 -15.78 13.60
CA ASN A 503 -1.97 -16.21 13.79
C ASN A 503 -1.03 -15.54 12.77
N TRP A 504 -0.32 -14.50 13.21
CA TRP A 504 0.56 -13.69 12.38
C TRP A 504 2.04 -13.95 12.71
N GLY A 505 2.87 -13.83 11.69
CA GLY A 505 4.32 -13.93 11.83
C GLY A 505 5.05 -13.00 10.89
N LEU A 506 6.33 -12.81 11.18
CA LEU A 506 7.31 -12.16 10.33
C LEU A 506 8.25 -13.23 9.78
N PHE A 507 8.43 -13.28 8.47
CA PHE A 507 9.14 -14.37 7.80
C PHE A 507 10.33 -13.83 7.02
N LYS A 508 11.43 -14.58 7.04
CA LYS A 508 12.54 -14.45 6.10
C LYS A 508 12.48 -15.59 5.09
N PHE A 509 12.25 -15.23 3.84
CA PHE A 509 12.28 -16.14 2.70
C PHE A 509 13.69 -16.20 2.13
N ASP A 510 14.17 -17.41 1.81
CA ASP A 510 15.36 -17.65 1.00
C ASP A 510 14.89 -18.14 -0.38
N LEU A 511 15.06 -17.30 -1.39
CA LEU A 511 14.55 -17.53 -2.75
C LEU A 511 15.55 -18.23 -3.68
N GLU A 512 16.75 -18.52 -3.21
CA GLU A 512 17.61 -19.51 -3.87
C GLU A 512 17.18 -20.93 -3.47
N GLU A 513 16.73 -21.08 -2.23
CA GLU A 513 16.29 -22.35 -1.65
C GLU A 513 14.77 -22.56 -1.71
N ASN A 514 14.03 -21.55 -2.21
CA ASN A 514 12.57 -21.45 -2.24
C ASN A 514 11.88 -21.90 -0.95
N LYS A 515 12.28 -21.33 0.20
CA LYS A 515 11.72 -21.71 1.52
C LYS A 515 11.64 -20.54 2.50
N VAL A 516 10.80 -20.68 3.52
CA VAL A 516 10.91 -19.89 4.75
C VAL A 516 12.15 -20.37 5.51
N SER A 517 13.17 -19.52 5.60
CA SER A 517 14.46 -19.85 6.23
C SER A 517 14.45 -19.64 7.75
N SER A 518 13.77 -18.60 8.21
CA SER A 518 13.58 -18.26 9.62
C SER A 518 12.33 -17.38 9.77
N TYR A 519 11.82 -17.28 11.00
CA TYR A 519 10.60 -16.52 11.27
C TYR A 519 10.54 -16.09 12.74
N TYR A 520 9.74 -15.06 13.00
CA TYR A 520 9.26 -14.70 14.32
C TYR A 520 7.74 -14.82 14.36
N GLN A 521 7.21 -15.44 15.41
CA GLN A 521 5.78 -15.58 15.64
C GLN A 521 5.54 -15.61 17.14
N GLN A 522 4.53 -14.89 17.61
CA GLN A 522 4.09 -14.92 19.00
C GLN A 522 2.58 -14.75 19.07
N ASP A 523 1.94 -15.50 19.96
CA ASP A 523 0.50 -15.38 20.21
C ASP A 523 0.10 -13.95 20.60
N SER A 524 -0.97 -13.46 19.99
CA SER A 524 -1.53 -12.13 20.15
C SER A 524 -0.57 -11.00 19.79
N VAL A 525 0.44 -11.27 18.96
CA VAL A 525 1.33 -10.24 18.43
C VAL A 525 1.07 -10.07 16.94
N TYR A 526 0.73 -8.85 16.55
CA TYR A 526 0.36 -8.50 15.19
C TYR A 526 1.36 -7.49 14.63
N LEU A 527 2.00 -7.84 13.51
CA LEU A 527 3.21 -7.19 13.03
C LEU A 527 2.91 -6.27 11.85
N SER A 528 3.64 -5.16 11.81
CA SER A 528 3.72 -4.24 10.67
C SER A 528 4.81 -4.66 9.69
N GLU A 529 4.90 -3.95 8.56
CA GLU A 529 5.98 -4.12 7.59
C GLU A 529 7.36 -4.02 8.27
N PRO A 530 8.28 -4.99 8.04
CA PRO A 530 9.65 -4.87 8.50
C PRO A 530 10.43 -3.88 7.64
N ILE A 531 11.29 -3.06 8.22
CA ILE A 531 12.23 -2.21 7.48
C ILE A 531 13.66 -2.69 7.73
N PHE A 532 14.39 -3.01 6.66
CA PHE A 532 15.77 -3.46 6.73
C PHE A 532 16.72 -2.27 6.93
N VAL A 533 17.62 -2.38 7.91
CA VAL A 533 18.72 -1.43 8.15
C VAL A 533 20.03 -2.18 7.99
N PRO A 534 20.80 -1.94 6.92
CA PRO A 534 22.04 -2.67 6.67
C PRO A 534 23.09 -2.36 7.73
N ASN A 535 23.86 -3.39 8.09
CA ASN A 535 25.13 -3.18 8.77
C ASN A 535 26.11 -2.56 7.75
N PRO A 536 26.66 -1.36 7.99
CA PRO A 536 27.56 -0.70 7.04
C PRO A 536 28.86 -1.48 6.79
N ASP A 537 29.28 -2.30 7.76
CA ASP A 537 30.44 -3.18 7.66
C ASP A 537 30.05 -4.63 7.30
N GLY A 538 28.78 -4.85 6.94
CA GLY A 538 28.23 -6.18 6.69
C GLY A 538 28.67 -6.78 5.34
N GLU A 539 28.96 -8.08 5.34
CA GLU A 539 29.47 -8.79 4.15
C GLU A 539 28.40 -9.60 3.42
N THR A 540 27.29 -9.95 4.09
CA THR A 540 26.20 -10.74 3.50
C THR A 540 24.96 -9.89 3.21
N GLU A 541 24.09 -10.38 2.32
CA GLU A 541 22.87 -9.66 1.91
C GLU A 541 21.94 -9.38 3.10
N ASP A 542 21.90 -10.30 4.07
CA ASP A 542 21.09 -10.29 5.28
C ASP A 542 21.83 -9.76 6.53
N ASP A 543 23.03 -9.19 6.39
CA ASP A 543 23.76 -8.58 7.51
C ASP A 543 23.19 -7.20 7.85
N GLY A 544 22.36 -7.17 8.88
CA GLY A 544 21.65 -5.97 9.31
C GLY A 544 20.61 -6.30 10.37
N VAL A 545 19.75 -5.31 10.63
CA VAL A 545 18.58 -5.50 11.50
C VAL A 545 17.28 -5.24 10.74
N LEU A 546 16.20 -5.82 11.23
CA LEU A 546 14.84 -5.42 10.84
C LEU A 546 14.22 -4.61 11.96
N LEU A 547 13.60 -3.48 11.60
CA LEU A 547 12.77 -2.69 12.50
C LEU A 547 11.30 -2.95 12.15
N SER A 548 10.50 -3.42 13.10
CA SER A 548 9.07 -3.64 12.89
C SER A 548 8.28 -3.13 14.07
N GLN A 549 7.22 -2.36 13.79
CA GLN A 549 6.18 -2.12 14.77
C GLN A 549 5.40 -3.42 15.00
N ALA A 550 4.97 -3.67 16.24
CA ALA A 550 4.13 -4.81 16.58
C ALA A 550 3.12 -4.42 17.67
N TYR A 551 1.85 -4.73 17.45
CA TYR A 551 0.80 -4.58 18.44
C TYR A 551 0.70 -5.86 19.28
N PHE A 552 0.93 -5.72 20.58
CA PHE A 552 0.86 -6.76 21.58
C PHE A 552 -0.55 -6.77 22.19
N GLY A 553 -1.42 -7.62 21.66
CA GLY A 553 -2.83 -7.68 22.00
C GLY A 553 -3.12 -8.02 23.45
N LYS A 554 -2.26 -8.77 24.15
CA LYS A 554 -2.48 -9.08 25.58
C LYS A 554 -2.23 -7.85 26.47
N GLU A 555 -1.34 -6.97 26.05
CA GLU A 555 -0.98 -5.74 26.75
C GLU A 555 -1.72 -4.50 26.23
N SER A 556 -2.45 -4.64 25.11
CA SER A 556 -3.07 -3.54 24.37
C SER A 556 -2.10 -2.39 24.08
N GLU A 557 -0.86 -2.75 23.73
CA GLU A 557 0.24 -1.81 23.54
C GLU A 557 1.01 -2.12 22.24
N THR A 558 1.45 -1.08 21.54
CA THR A 558 2.38 -1.21 20.43
C THR A 558 3.83 -1.08 20.91
N LYS A 559 4.71 -1.95 20.41
CA LYS A 559 6.14 -1.94 20.69
C LYS A 559 6.91 -1.91 19.38
N LEU A 560 8.08 -1.28 19.36
CA LEU A 560 9.05 -1.45 18.28
C LEU A 560 9.92 -2.66 18.59
N LEU A 561 10.01 -3.58 17.65
CA LEU A 561 10.88 -4.76 17.71
C LEU A 561 12.07 -4.55 16.76
N VAL A 562 13.25 -4.90 17.25
CA VAL A 562 14.49 -4.94 16.47
C VAL A 562 14.93 -6.39 16.37
N PHE A 563 15.04 -6.91 15.16
CA PHE A 563 15.45 -8.29 14.89
C PHE A 563 16.83 -8.35 14.26
N ASP A 564 17.61 -9.39 14.55
CA ASP A 564 18.73 -9.77 13.70
C ASP A 564 18.17 -10.35 12.40
N ALA A 565 18.49 -9.72 11.26
CA ALA A 565 17.92 -10.08 9.97
C ALA A 565 18.43 -11.45 9.44
N ARG A 566 19.44 -12.05 10.07
CA ARG A 566 19.96 -13.36 9.69
C ARG A 566 19.10 -14.50 10.20
N ASN A 567 18.63 -14.39 11.44
CA ASN A 567 17.97 -15.49 12.16
C ASN A 567 16.58 -15.14 12.72
N MET A 568 16.11 -13.90 12.57
CA MET A 568 14.82 -13.39 13.08
C MET A 568 14.70 -13.39 14.61
N GLU A 569 15.81 -13.44 15.35
CA GLU A 569 15.81 -13.29 16.80
C GLU A 569 15.59 -11.83 17.21
N VAL A 570 14.78 -11.61 18.25
CA VAL A 570 14.53 -10.26 18.80
C VAL A 570 15.75 -9.80 19.59
N MET A 571 16.42 -8.75 19.13
CA MET A 571 17.56 -8.12 19.78
C MET A 571 17.14 -7.05 20.79
N ALA A 572 16.05 -6.33 20.50
CA ALA A 572 15.51 -5.31 21.39
C ALA A 572 13.99 -5.18 21.23
N THR A 573 13.34 -4.89 22.36
CA THR A 573 11.91 -4.55 22.44
C THR A 573 11.79 -3.18 23.07
N VAL A 574 11.05 -2.28 22.43
CA VAL A 574 10.86 -0.90 22.89
C VAL A 574 9.36 -0.63 23.10
N PRO A 575 8.86 -0.71 24.34
CA PRO A 575 7.49 -0.36 24.68
C PRO A 575 7.24 1.13 24.45
N THR A 576 6.15 1.47 23.76
CA THR A 576 5.82 2.87 23.44
C THR A 576 4.89 3.51 24.49
N GLY A 577 4.20 2.68 25.27
CA GLY A 577 3.12 3.06 26.18
C GLY A 577 1.87 3.58 25.46
N MET A 578 1.70 3.27 24.18
CA MET A 578 0.52 3.65 23.40
C MET A 578 0.08 2.53 22.45
N ARG A 579 -1.15 2.61 21.94
CA ARG A 579 -1.61 1.78 20.83
C ARG A 579 -1.45 2.52 19.51
N ALA A 580 -0.81 1.84 18.56
CA ALA A 580 -0.83 2.18 17.15
C ALA A 580 -1.63 1.09 16.40
N PRO A 581 -2.55 1.48 15.51
CA PRO A 581 -3.29 0.53 14.70
C PRO A 581 -2.38 -0.04 13.60
N LEU A 582 -2.93 -0.95 12.79
CA LEU A 582 -2.27 -1.43 11.57
C LEU A 582 -1.89 -0.24 10.69
N ASP A 583 -0.64 -0.27 10.23
CA ASP A 583 -0.05 0.67 9.28
C ASP A 583 0.28 -0.07 7.96
N PHE A 584 0.79 0.65 6.96
CA PHE A 584 1.11 0.08 5.64
C PHE A 584 2.58 0.20 5.32
N HIS A 585 3.07 1.39 4.98
CA HIS A 585 4.47 1.58 4.62
C HIS A 585 5.14 2.70 5.40
N GLY A 586 6.42 2.83 5.17
CA GLY A 586 7.29 3.71 5.93
C GLY A 586 8.70 3.69 5.40
N ALA A 587 9.52 4.57 5.96
CA ALA A 587 10.90 4.74 5.58
C ALA A 587 11.81 4.75 6.81
N TRP A 588 12.99 4.16 6.65
CA TRP A 588 14.13 4.42 7.52
C TRP A 588 14.97 5.54 6.91
N ILE A 589 15.16 6.62 7.66
CA ILE A 589 15.94 7.77 7.22
C ILE A 589 17.16 7.87 8.14
N PRO A 590 18.38 7.54 7.64
CA PRO A 590 19.62 7.71 8.41
C PRO A 590 19.85 9.18 8.80
N ASN A 591 20.53 9.40 9.94
CA ASN A 591 20.86 10.74 10.45
C ASN A 591 21.89 11.49 9.58
#